data_AF-A0A2U2B358-F1
#
_entry.id   AF-A0A2U2B358-F1
#
_cell.length_a   1.000
_cell.length_b   1.000
_cell.length_c   1.000
_cell.angle_alpha   90.00
_cell.angle_beta   90.00
_cell.angle_gamma   90.00
#
_symmetry.space_group_name_H-M   'P 1'
#
loop_
_entity.id
_entity.type
_entity.pdbx_description
1 polymer ?
#
loop_
_entity_poly.entity_id
_entity_poly.type
_entity_poly.pdbx_seq_one_letter_code
_entity_poly.pdbx_strand_id
1 'polypeptide(L)'
;MNKYIKILKLTVFTIGMYLLLSIYFDYSNLSIAALIVLGLLGGVLSRLFTGYVVPSRFIFRSRFIIYGIGFGLFIGLLLSLTNSVKDQSFAIQDLVRSILISIPIGTMVIGTQSYLRFKRLEKKTGCDIDNKNSISDFAIYRDSENNSLRGRLLLSNNKLSFCSMSKGERVFEMETTNINPRIKKTKFAGIPNGFEISNTNIEVNIAFPYYWIKLIETEK
;
A
#
# COMPACT_ATOMS: atom_id res chain seq x y z
N MET A 1 17.49 20.44 -0.65
CA MET A 1 16.46 20.78 0.37
C MET A 1 15.47 19.66 0.68
N ASN A 2 14.79 19.06 -0.31
CA ASN A 2 13.71 18.08 -0.08
C ASN A 2 14.16 16.73 0.57
N LYS A 3 15.44 16.34 0.42
CA LYS A 3 16.00 15.12 1.05
C LYS A 3 16.20 15.29 2.57
N TYR A 4 16.77 16.43 2.99
CA TYR A 4 17.00 16.73 4.41
C TYR A 4 15.69 16.90 5.19
N ILE A 5 14.67 17.51 4.60
CA ILE A 5 13.33 17.61 5.21
C ILE A 5 12.70 16.23 5.41
N LYS A 6 12.89 15.30 4.47
CA LYS A 6 12.39 13.91 4.62
C LYS A 6 13.14 13.15 5.71
N ILE A 7 14.45 13.31 5.79
CA ILE A 7 15.27 12.70 6.85
C ILE A 7 14.86 13.27 8.20
N LEU A 8 14.77 14.59 8.35
CA LEU A 8 14.33 15.24 9.59
C LEU A 8 12.94 14.77 10.04
N LYS A 9 11.96 14.70 9.13
CA LYS A 9 10.63 14.17 9.43
C LYS A 9 10.67 12.71 9.90
N LEU A 10 11.54 11.89 9.30
CA LEU A 10 11.73 10.51 9.71
C LEU A 10 12.35 10.45 11.11
N THR A 11 13.42 11.22 11.37
CA THR A 11 14.10 11.26 12.67
C THR A 11 13.18 11.72 13.79
N VAL A 12 12.43 12.80 13.58
CA VAL A 12 11.44 13.31 14.55
C VAL A 12 10.35 12.27 14.79
N PHE A 13 9.86 11.60 13.75
CA PHE A 13 8.87 10.53 13.89
C PHE A 13 9.44 9.34 14.70
N THR A 14 10.68 8.91 14.43
CA THR A 14 11.31 7.79 15.14
C THR A 14 11.55 8.13 16.62
N ILE A 15 12.03 9.33 16.93
CA ILE A 15 12.21 9.80 18.32
C ILE A 15 10.85 9.92 19.02
N GLY A 16 9.85 10.49 18.35
CA GLY A 16 8.49 10.61 18.88
C GLY A 16 7.89 9.24 19.19
N MET A 17 7.99 8.27 18.28
CA MET A 17 7.54 6.90 18.49
C MET A 17 8.29 6.20 19.62
N TYR A 18 9.61 6.39 19.71
CA TYR A 18 10.42 5.87 20.82
C TYR A 18 9.91 6.39 22.16
N LEU A 19 9.76 7.71 22.30
CA LEU A 19 9.28 8.34 23.54
C LEU A 19 7.87 7.89 23.89
N LEU A 20 6.97 7.81 22.90
CA LEU A 20 5.59 7.41 23.12
C LEU A 20 5.50 5.95 23.60
N LEU A 21 6.31 5.05 23.02
CA LEU A 21 6.42 3.67 23.47
C LEU A 21 7.04 3.57 24.87
N SER A 22 8.05 4.38 25.18
CA SER A 22 8.71 4.39 26.50
C SER A 22 7.84 4.96 27.63
N ILE A 23 6.94 5.90 27.31
CA ILE A 23 6.03 6.52 28.29
C ILE A 23 4.79 5.64 28.54
N TYR A 24 4.22 5.05 27.48
CA TYR A 24 2.99 4.26 27.59
C TYR A 24 3.21 2.81 27.96
N PHE A 25 4.39 2.26 27.66
CA PHE A 25 4.73 0.89 27.97
C PHE A 25 6.00 0.88 28.81
N ASP A 26 5.96 0.12 29.91
CA ASP A 26 7.10 -0.11 30.81
C ASP A 26 8.11 -1.10 30.16
N TYR A 27 8.40 -0.87 28.88
CA TYR A 27 9.27 -1.71 28.07
C TYR A 27 10.72 -1.27 28.20
N SER A 28 11.62 -2.25 28.19
CA SER A 28 13.06 -1.96 28.11
C SER A 28 13.39 -1.20 26.82
N ASN A 29 14.40 -0.33 26.87
CA ASN A 29 14.89 0.40 25.69
C ASN A 29 15.22 -0.54 24.52
N LEU A 30 15.71 -1.75 24.82
CA LEU A 30 16.00 -2.79 23.83
C LEU A 30 14.73 -3.31 23.14
N SER A 31 13.66 -3.52 23.90
CA SER A 31 12.34 -3.92 23.36
C SER A 31 11.77 -2.84 22.44
N ILE A 32 11.87 -1.56 22.83
CA ILE A 32 11.39 -0.43 22.01
C ILE A 32 12.21 -0.32 20.72
N ALA A 33 13.53 -0.42 20.81
CA ALA A 33 14.40 -0.41 19.64
C ALA A 33 14.09 -1.58 18.68
N ALA A 34 13.84 -2.79 19.22
CA ALA A 34 13.45 -3.95 18.43
C ALA A 34 12.10 -3.72 17.71
N LEU A 35 11.10 -3.13 18.39
CA LEU A 35 9.81 -2.80 17.79
C LEU A 35 9.95 -1.80 16.63
N ILE A 36 10.78 -0.77 16.79
CA ILE A 36 11.05 0.22 15.73
C ILE A 36 11.69 -0.46 14.51
N VAL A 37 12.70 -1.31 14.74
CA VAL A 37 13.39 -2.04 13.66
C VAL A 37 12.43 -2.99 12.94
N LEU A 38 11.61 -3.74 13.68
CA LEU A 38 10.58 -4.61 13.11
C LEU A 38 9.56 -3.83 12.28
N GLY A 39 9.12 -2.66 12.75
CA GLY A 39 8.22 -1.78 12.00
C GLY A 39 8.84 -1.28 10.68
N LEU A 40 10.12 -0.88 10.70
CA LEU A 40 10.85 -0.48 9.50
C LEU A 40 11.00 -1.64 8.51
N LEU A 41 11.39 -2.82 8.99
CA LEU A 41 11.49 -4.04 8.16
C LEU A 41 10.13 -4.40 7.54
N GLY A 42 9.05 -4.35 8.32
CA GLY A 42 7.69 -4.58 7.83
C GLY A 42 7.29 -3.60 6.73
N GLY A 43 7.65 -2.31 6.88
CA GLY A 43 7.43 -1.29 5.86
C GLY A 43 8.18 -1.57 4.55
N VAL A 44 9.43 -2.02 4.63
CA VAL A 44 10.24 -2.40 3.45
C VAL A 44 9.67 -3.65 2.78
N LEU A 45 9.36 -4.70 3.57
CA LEU A 45 8.76 -5.94 3.07
C LEU A 45 7.43 -5.68 2.36
N SER A 46 6.57 -4.84 2.93
CA SER A 46 5.30 -4.44 2.31
C SER A 46 5.51 -3.74 0.95
N ARG A 47 6.52 -2.88 0.84
CA ARG A 47 6.90 -2.24 -0.43
C ARG A 47 7.46 -3.23 -1.44
N LEU A 48 8.27 -4.19 -1.01
CA LEU A 48 8.78 -5.25 -1.89
C LEU A 48 7.63 -6.12 -2.40
N PHE A 49 6.73 -6.54 -1.50
CA PHE A 49 5.55 -7.32 -1.85
C PHE A 49 4.69 -6.59 -2.88
N THR A 50 4.28 -5.35 -2.58
CA THR A 50 3.47 -4.55 -3.50
C THR A 50 4.22 -4.12 -4.77
N GLY A 51 5.54 -4.06 -4.76
CA GLY A 51 6.35 -3.69 -5.91
C GLY A 51 6.55 -4.83 -6.92
N TYR A 52 6.77 -6.05 -6.44
CA TYR A 52 7.17 -7.19 -7.29
C TYR A 52 6.07 -8.23 -7.51
N VAL A 53 5.07 -8.34 -6.64
CA VAL A 53 4.06 -9.39 -6.75
C VAL A 53 3.07 -9.06 -7.86
N VAL A 54 2.72 -10.08 -8.64
CA VAL A 54 1.66 -10.07 -9.66
C VAL A 54 0.50 -10.91 -9.13
N PRO A 55 -0.42 -10.34 -8.33
CA PRO A 55 -1.56 -11.11 -7.84
C PRO A 55 -2.47 -11.58 -8.98
N SER A 56 -3.22 -12.66 -8.74
CA SER A 56 -4.34 -13.00 -9.63
C SER A 56 -5.48 -11.98 -9.48
N ARG A 57 -6.38 -11.89 -10.47
CA ARG A 57 -7.54 -10.97 -10.42
C ARG A 57 -8.37 -11.15 -9.15
N PHE A 58 -8.57 -12.39 -8.72
CA PHE A 58 -9.29 -12.72 -7.48
C PHE A 58 -8.58 -12.16 -6.25
N ILE A 59 -7.28 -12.41 -6.10
CA ILE A 59 -6.47 -11.93 -4.97
C ILE A 59 -6.46 -10.39 -4.94
N PHE A 60 -6.32 -9.74 -6.09
CA PHE A 60 -6.33 -8.27 -6.16
C PHE A 60 -7.68 -7.67 -5.76
N ARG A 61 -8.80 -8.30 -6.14
CA ARG A 61 -10.15 -7.87 -5.70
C ARG A 61 -10.32 -8.01 -4.20
N SER A 62 -9.76 -9.07 -3.61
CA SER A 62 -9.78 -9.34 -2.17
C SER A 62 -8.66 -8.64 -1.38
N ARG A 63 -7.88 -7.73 -2.01
CA ARG A 63 -6.69 -7.13 -1.40
C ARG A 63 -6.93 -6.44 -0.06
N PHE A 64 -8.12 -5.86 0.16
CA PHE A 64 -8.44 -5.20 1.43
C PHE A 64 -8.52 -6.21 2.59
N ILE A 65 -9.10 -7.39 2.35
CA ILE A 65 -9.13 -8.48 3.33
C ILE A 65 -7.70 -8.95 3.60
N ILE A 66 -6.89 -9.10 2.55
CA ILE A 66 -5.49 -9.53 2.68
C ILE A 66 -4.66 -8.53 3.50
N TYR A 67 -4.83 -7.23 3.26
CA TYR A 67 -4.19 -6.20 4.09
C TYR A 67 -4.63 -6.29 5.55
N GLY A 68 -5.91 -6.57 5.79
CA GLY A 68 -6.46 -6.81 7.11
C GLY A 68 -5.87 -8.03 7.81
N ILE A 69 -5.80 -9.17 7.13
CA ILE A 69 -5.16 -10.41 7.63
C ILE A 69 -3.69 -10.15 7.95
N GLY A 70 -2.94 -9.51 7.04
CA GLY A 70 -1.54 -9.19 7.24
C GLY A 70 -1.30 -8.29 8.45
N PHE A 71 -2.16 -7.29 8.65
CA PHE A 71 -2.08 -6.43 9.83
C PHE A 71 -2.48 -7.17 11.12
N GLY A 72 -3.47 -8.05 11.06
CA GLY A 72 -3.85 -8.90 12.18
C GLY A 72 -2.72 -9.84 12.60
N LEU A 73 -2.07 -10.51 11.64
CA LEU A 73 -0.87 -11.33 11.88
C LEU A 73 0.24 -10.52 12.56
N PHE A 74 0.47 -9.28 12.11
CA PHE A 74 1.44 -8.38 12.74
C PHE A 74 1.09 -8.06 14.19
N ILE A 75 -0.17 -7.72 14.49
CA ILE A 75 -0.64 -7.50 15.87
C ILE A 75 -0.49 -8.77 16.72
N GLY A 76 -0.88 -9.93 16.19
CA GLY A 76 -0.77 -11.21 16.90
C GLY A 76 0.67 -11.56 17.26
N LEU A 77 1.59 -11.35 16.32
CA LEU A 77 3.02 -11.52 16.56
C LEU A 77 3.52 -10.55 17.63
N LEU A 78 3.12 -9.28 17.57
CA LEU A 78 3.49 -8.29 18.58
C LEU A 78 2.97 -8.65 19.98
N LEU A 79 1.70 -9.03 20.09
CA LEU A 79 1.09 -9.44 21.36
C LEU A 79 1.81 -10.66 21.96
N SER A 80 2.08 -11.67 21.13
CA SER A 80 2.81 -12.87 21.56
C SER A 80 4.23 -12.54 22.00
N LEU A 81 4.94 -11.69 21.25
CA LEU A 81 6.29 -11.24 21.61
C LEU A 81 6.29 -10.50 22.95
N THR A 82 5.34 -9.58 23.14
CA THR A 82 5.19 -8.82 24.38
C THR A 82 4.96 -9.74 25.58
N ASN A 83 4.03 -10.69 25.47
CA ASN A 83 3.76 -11.64 26.55
C ASN A 83 4.98 -12.52 26.82
N SER A 84 5.68 -12.96 25.78
CA SER A 84 6.87 -13.79 25.95
C SER A 84 8.02 -13.06 26.66
N VAL A 85 8.17 -11.76 26.41
CA VAL A 85 9.15 -10.92 27.12
C VAL A 85 8.75 -10.74 28.59
N LYS A 86 7.45 -10.52 28.86
CA LYS A 86 6.93 -10.34 30.21
C LYS A 86 7.05 -11.61 31.05
N ASP A 87 6.70 -12.75 30.47
CA ASP A 87 6.64 -14.04 31.15
C ASP A 87 7.96 -14.84 31.04
N GLN A 88 8.99 -14.23 30.43
CA GLN A 88 10.32 -14.82 30.16
C GLN A 88 10.27 -16.22 29.54
N SER A 89 9.20 -16.53 28.82
CA SER A 89 8.94 -17.84 28.25
C SER A 89 8.21 -17.70 26.93
N PHE A 90 8.49 -18.60 25.99
CA PHE A 90 7.83 -18.61 24.69
C PHE A 90 6.98 -19.87 24.56
N ALA A 91 5.66 -19.69 24.51
CA ALA A 91 4.72 -20.77 24.28
C ALA A 91 4.06 -20.63 22.90
N ILE A 92 4.18 -21.67 22.08
CA ILE A 92 3.55 -21.74 20.74
C ILE A 92 2.03 -21.58 20.84
N GLN A 93 1.42 -22.10 21.91
CA GLN A 93 -0.03 -21.98 22.14
C GLN A 93 -0.47 -20.51 22.28
N ASP A 94 0.31 -19.69 22.97
CA ASP A 94 0.01 -18.26 23.12
C ASP A 94 0.20 -17.49 21.84
N LEU A 95 1.17 -17.88 21.01
CA LEU A 95 1.34 -17.32 19.66
C LEU A 95 0.11 -17.62 18.80
N VAL A 96 -0.31 -18.89 18.75
CA VAL A 96 -1.48 -19.32 17.97
C VAL A 96 -2.74 -18.60 18.46
N ARG A 97 -2.96 -18.52 19.77
CA ARG A 97 -4.10 -17.80 20.35
C ARG A 97 -4.09 -16.32 20.00
N SER A 98 -2.93 -15.67 20.11
CA SER A 98 -2.75 -14.25 19.76
C SER A 98 -3.07 -14.01 18.28
N ILE A 99 -2.59 -14.87 17.38
CA ILE A 99 -2.86 -14.80 15.94
C ILE A 99 -4.36 -15.01 15.64
N LEU A 100 -4.98 -16.04 16.23
CA LEU A 100 -6.40 -16.36 16.00
C LEU A 100 -7.34 -15.20 16.37
N ILE A 101 -7.02 -14.46 17.45
CA ILE A 101 -7.83 -13.31 17.88
C ILE A 101 -7.53 -12.07 17.04
N SER A 102 -6.27 -11.85 16.68
CA SER A 102 -5.83 -10.62 16.00
C SER A 102 -6.13 -10.58 14.50
N ILE A 103 -6.20 -11.72 13.80
CA ILE A 103 -6.60 -11.77 12.38
C ILE A 103 -8.02 -11.19 12.13
N PRO A 104 -9.07 -11.61 12.86
CA PRO A 104 -10.40 -11.02 12.76
C PRO A 104 -10.39 -9.51 13.03
N ILE A 105 -9.69 -9.07 14.08
CA ILE A 105 -9.58 -7.66 14.46
C ILE A 105 -8.91 -6.86 13.34
N GLY A 106 -7.76 -7.32 12.84
CA GLY A 106 -7.04 -6.67 11.74
C GLY A 106 -7.88 -6.58 10.47
N THR A 107 -8.64 -7.63 10.16
CA THR A 107 -9.56 -7.66 9.02
C THR A 107 -10.70 -6.67 9.18
N MET A 108 -11.33 -6.63 10.36
CA MET A 108 -12.41 -5.70 10.66
C MET A 108 -11.94 -4.25 10.67
N VAL A 109 -10.77 -3.94 11.23
CA VAL A 109 -10.28 -2.57 11.34
C VAL A 109 -9.66 -2.11 10.01
N ILE A 110 -8.57 -2.73 9.58
CA ILE A 110 -7.80 -2.28 8.42
C ILE A 110 -8.48 -2.66 7.11
N GLY A 111 -9.08 -3.85 7.03
CA GLY A 111 -9.78 -4.29 5.83
C GLY A 111 -10.97 -3.38 5.54
N THR A 112 -11.84 -3.17 6.53
CA THR A 112 -13.00 -2.26 6.40
C THR A 112 -12.56 -0.82 6.15
N GLN A 113 -11.57 -0.30 6.89
CA GLN A 113 -11.10 1.07 6.69
C GLN A 113 -10.54 1.27 5.27
N SER A 114 -9.77 0.32 4.76
CA SER A 114 -9.19 0.37 3.41
C SER A 114 -10.28 0.30 2.34
N TYR A 115 -11.25 -0.60 2.52
CA TYR A 115 -12.41 -0.71 1.62
C TYR A 115 -13.25 0.56 1.61
N LEU A 116 -13.58 1.12 2.78
CA LEU A 116 -14.34 2.37 2.88
C LEU A 116 -13.59 3.55 2.27
N ARG A 117 -12.27 3.63 2.47
CA ARG A 117 -11.42 4.65 1.84
C ARG A 117 -11.46 4.52 0.31
N PHE A 118 -11.40 3.30 -0.21
CA PHE A 118 -11.54 3.03 -1.63
C PHE A 118 -12.93 3.40 -2.16
N LYS A 119 -14.01 3.04 -1.46
CA LYS A 119 -15.39 3.45 -1.83
C LYS A 119 -15.57 4.97 -1.84
N ARG A 120 -14.99 5.68 -0.88
CA ARG A 120 -14.98 7.15 -0.88
C ARG A 120 -14.19 7.72 -2.06
N LEU A 121 -13.09 7.07 -2.44
CA LEU A 121 -12.32 7.44 -3.64
C LEU A 121 -13.19 7.27 -4.89
N GLU A 122 -13.85 6.11 -5.05
CA GLU A 122 -14.77 5.87 -6.17
C GLU A 122 -15.82 6.97 -6.28
N LYS A 123 -16.52 7.27 -5.17
CA LYS A 123 -17.55 8.33 -5.11
C LYS A 123 -16.99 9.72 -5.45
N LYS A 124 -15.78 10.06 -4.98
CA LYS A 124 -15.18 11.38 -5.23
C LYS A 124 -14.66 11.55 -6.64
N THR A 125 -14.24 10.47 -7.29
CA THR A 125 -13.70 10.54 -8.65
C THR A 125 -14.76 10.59 -9.74
N GLY A 126 -16.03 10.26 -9.43
CA GLY A 126 -17.15 10.37 -10.38
C GLY A 126 -17.08 9.46 -11.62
N CYS A 127 -15.96 8.78 -11.85
CA CYS A 127 -15.78 7.86 -12.96
C CYS A 127 -16.53 6.56 -12.69
N ASP A 128 -17.65 6.42 -13.40
CA ASP A 128 -18.47 5.21 -13.36
C ASP A 128 -17.71 3.99 -13.86
N ILE A 129 -17.98 2.89 -13.18
CA ILE A 129 -17.58 1.56 -13.61
C ILE A 129 -18.76 1.01 -14.40
N ASP A 130 -18.68 1.08 -15.73
CA ASP A 130 -19.73 0.50 -16.57
C ASP A 130 -19.72 -1.03 -16.56
N ASN A 131 -18.68 -1.68 -16.00
CA ASN A 131 -18.48 -3.12 -16.20
C ASN A 131 -17.96 -3.89 -14.97
N LYS A 132 -18.52 -5.08 -14.72
CA LYS A 132 -18.11 -6.04 -13.66
C LYS A 132 -16.65 -6.51 -13.82
N ASN A 133 -16.07 -6.37 -15.01
CA ASN A 133 -14.69 -6.75 -15.30
C ASN A 133 -13.66 -5.63 -15.08
N SER A 134 -14.11 -4.41 -14.76
CA SER A 134 -13.18 -3.32 -14.51
C SER A 134 -12.27 -3.59 -13.31
N ILE A 135 -11.09 -2.98 -13.36
CA ILE A 135 -10.10 -3.02 -12.29
C ILE A 135 -9.74 -1.58 -11.95
N SER A 136 -9.73 -1.25 -10.67
CA SER A 136 -9.31 0.08 -10.24
C SER A 136 -8.61 0.09 -8.90
N ASP A 137 -7.74 1.08 -8.75
CA ASP A 137 -6.98 1.30 -7.51
C ASP A 137 -6.58 2.75 -7.33
N PHE A 138 -6.14 3.08 -6.13
CA PHE A 138 -5.56 4.39 -5.85
C PHE A 138 -4.25 4.57 -6.60
N ALA A 139 -4.08 5.72 -7.24
CA ALA A 139 -2.87 6.06 -7.97
C ALA A 139 -2.49 7.53 -7.81
N ILE A 140 -1.22 7.81 -8.05
CA ILE A 140 -0.70 9.17 -8.16
C ILE A 140 -0.22 9.36 -9.60
N TYR A 141 -0.96 10.17 -10.34
CA TYR A 141 -0.58 10.66 -11.65
C TYR A 141 0.46 11.76 -11.52
N ARG A 142 1.40 11.80 -12.44
CA ARG A 142 2.29 12.94 -12.63
C ARG A 142 2.48 13.19 -14.12
N ASP A 143 2.29 14.44 -14.51
CA ASP A 143 2.47 14.91 -15.88
C ASP A 143 3.95 15.24 -16.20
N SER A 144 4.18 15.68 -17.44
CA SER A 144 5.49 16.13 -17.95
C SER A 144 6.03 17.35 -17.19
N GLU A 145 5.15 18.19 -16.65
CA GLU A 145 5.49 19.35 -15.82
C GLU A 145 5.77 18.98 -14.35
N ASN A 146 5.74 17.68 -14.02
CA ASN A 146 5.96 17.14 -12.68
C ASN A 146 4.89 17.57 -11.65
N ASN A 147 3.73 18.04 -12.11
CA ASN A 147 2.54 18.24 -11.29
C ASN A 147 1.96 16.88 -10.90
N SER A 148 1.73 16.67 -9.61
CA SER A 148 1.20 15.40 -9.10
C SER A 148 -0.26 15.50 -8.71
N LEU A 149 -1.09 14.61 -9.25
CA LEU A 149 -2.50 14.47 -8.88
C LEU A 149 -2.74 13.13 -8.20
N ARG A 150 -3.49 13.15 -7.11
CA ARG A 150 -3.98 11.93 -6.45
C ARG A 150 -5.33 11.57 -7.04
N GLY A 151 -5.56 10.29 -7.27
CA GLY A 151 -6.77 9.86 -7.93
C GLY A 151 -6.92 8.35 -7.97
N ARG A 152 -7.69 7.92 -8.95
CA ARG A 152 -8.01 6.53 -9.19
C ARG A 152 -7.60 6.17 -10.61
N LEU A 153 -6.85 5.09 -10.74
CA LEU A 153 -6.59 4.47 -12.03
C LEU A 153 -7.67 3.43 -12.29
N LEU A 154 -8.23 3.43 -13.49
CA LEU A 154 -9.29 2.53 -13.94
C LEU A 154 -8.85 1.88 -15.25
N LEU A 155 -8.97 0.56 -15.32
CA LEU A 155 -8.90 -0.21 -16.55
C LEU A 155 -10.27 -0.83 -16.80
N SER A 156 -10.88 -0.47 -17.93
CA SER A 156 -12.19 -0.98 -18.35
C SER A 156 -12.32 -0.87 -19.87
N ASN A 157 -12.92 -1.87 -20.50
CA ASN A 157 -13.23 -1.87 -21.95
C ASN A 157 -12.00 -1.52 -22.82
N ASN A 158 -10.85 -2.15 -22.55
CA ASN A 158 -9.58 -1.89 -23.26
C ASN A 158 -9.11 -0.43 -23.19
N LYS A 159 -9.56 0.31 -22.16
CA LYS A 159 -9.15 1.69 -21.91
C LYS A 159 -8.59 1.85 -20.52
N LEU A 160 -7.42 2.48 -20.45
CA LEU A 160 -6.82 2.95 -19.21
C LEU A 160 -7.20 4.42 -19.01
N SER A 161 -7.78 4.74 -17.87
CA SER A 161 -8.17 6.09 -17.51
C SER A 161 -7.72 6.45 -16.10
N PHE A 162 -7.41 7.72 -15.88
CA PHE A 162 -7.10 8.25 -14.55
C PHE A 162 -8.09 9.35 -14.18
N CYS A 163 -8.67 9.25 -13.00
CA CYS A 163 -9.65 10.19 -12.50
C CYS A 163 -9.11 10.91 -11.26
N SER A 164 -9.05 12.23 -11.32
CA SER A 164 -8.50 13.06 -10.26
C SER A 164 -9.46 13.15 -9.08
N MET A 165 -8.92 12.99 -7.87
CA MET A 165 -9.69 13.18 -6.64
C MET A 165 -9.94 14.66 -6.34
N SER A 166 -9.04 15.57 -6.76
CA SER A 166 -9.16 17.01 -6.49
C SER A 166 -10.09 17.70 -7.47
N LYS A 167 -10.04 17.28 -8.75
CA LYS A 167 -10.83 17.88 -9.81
C LYS A 167 -12.17 17.17 -10.06
N GLY A 168 -12.31 15.92 -9.60
CA GLY A 168 -13.52 15.12 -9.82
C GLY A 168 -13.73 14.72 -11.29
N GLU A 169 -12.70 14.87 -12.12
CA GLU A 169 -12.77 14.65 -13.58
C GLU A 169 -11.74 13.61 -14.04
N ARG A 170 -11.98 13.07 -15.24
CA ARG A 170 -11.04 12.20 -15.95
C ARG A 170 -9.92 13.05 -16.53
N VAL A 171 -8.68 12.82 -16.07
CA VAL A 171 -7.48 13.55 -16.51
C VAL A 171 -6.97 13.00 -17.84
N PHE A 172 -7.03 11.68 -18.03
CA PHE A 172 -6.71 11.05 -19.30
C PHE A 172 -7.52 9.77 -19.51
N GLU A 173 -7.65 9.40 -20.77
CA GLU A 173 -8.17 8.13 -21.25
C GLU A 173 -7.37 7.69 -22.48
N MET A 174 -6.90 6.45 -22.49
CA MET A 174 -6.10 5.89 -23.59
C MET A 174 -6.51 4.44 -23.83
N GLU A 175 -6.58 4.03 -25.10
CA GLU A 175 -6.73 2.62 -25.44
C GLU A 175 -5.48 1.84 -25.07
N THR A 176 -5.65 0.64 -24.53
CA THR A 176 -4.56 -0.26 -24.10
C THR A 176 -3.58 -0.58 -25.22
N THR A 177 -4.07 -0.69 -26.45
CA THR A 177 -3.29 -0.89 -27.69
C THR A 177 -2.24 0.20 -27.89
N ASN A 178 -2.56 1.44 -27.53
CA ASN A 178 -1.71 2.62 -27.68
C ASN A 178 -0.74 2.83 -26.50
N ILE A 179 -0.83 1.99 -25.46
CA ILE A 179 -0.02 2.12 -24.25
C ILE A 179 1.18 1.18 -24.33
N ASN A 180 2.37 1.75 -24.15
CA ASN A 180 3.61 1.01 -23.96
C ASN A 180 4.16 1.31 -22.56
N PRO A 181 3.70 0.59 -21.52
CA PRO A 181 4.04 0.90 -20.15
C PRO A 181 5.44 0.36 -19.81
N ARG A 182 6.22 1.14 -19.05
CA ARG A 182 7.53 0.71 -18.54
C ARG A 182 7.58 0.81 -17.03
N ILE A 183 8.19 -0.15 -16.35
CA ILE A 183 8.28 -0.15 -14.90
C ILE A 183 9.08 1.04 -14.40
N LYS A 184 8.48 1.75 -13.45
CA LYS A 184 9.13 2.82 -12.71
C LYS A 184 9.58 2.32 -11.34
N LYS A 185 10.82 2.63 -11.00
CA LYS A 185 11.46 2.24 -9.73
C LYS A 185 11.74 3.46 -8.84
N THR A 186 11.69 3.24 -7.54
CA THR A 186 12.10 4.25 -6.55
C THR A 186 13.61 4.54 -6.66
N LYS A 187 13.98 5.82 -6.56
CA LYS A 187 15.39 6.25 -6.68
C LYS A 187 16.32 5.69 -5.61
N PHE A 188 15.81 5.41 -4.41
CA PHE A 188 16.64 5.02 -3.26
C PHE A 188 16.87 3.51 -3.16
N ALA A 189 15.85 2.69 -3.41
CA ALA A 189 15.90 1.25 -3.16
C ALA A 189 15.68 0.42 -4.43
N GLY A 190 15.48 1.05 -5.59
CA GLY A 190 15.18 0.35 -6.84
C GLY A 190 13.86 -0.43 -6.83
N ILE A 191 13.02 -0.24 -5.81
CA ILE A 191 11.75 -0.96 -5.65
C ILE A 191 10.74 -0.39 -6.65
N PRO A 192 10.08 -1.22 -7.47
CA PRO A 192 9.00 -0.79 -8.35
C PRO A 192 7.88 -0.09 -7.57
N ASN A 193 7.41 1.06 -8.07
CA ASN A 193 6.37 1.83 -7.40
C ASN A 193 5.36 2.45 -8.38
N GLY A 194 5.35 1.98 -9.61
CA GLY A 194 4.54 2.53 -10.67
C GLY A 194 5.01 2.09 -12.06
N PHE A 195 4.46 2.75 -13.06
CA PHE A 195 4.91 2.65 -14.45
C PHE A 195 4.85 4.02 -15.13
N GLU A 196 5.59 4.16 -16.22
CA GLU A 196 5.55 5.31 -17.12
C GLU A 196 4.94 4.90 -18.46
N ILE A 197 4.23 5.81 -19.12
CA ILE A 197 3.70 5.61 -20.47
C ILE A 197 4.68 6.26 -21.45
N SER A 198 5.41 5.43 -22.21
CA SER A 198 6.57 5.86 -23.00
C SER A 198 6.27 6.98 -24.00
N ASN A 199 5.06 7.02 -24.55
CA ASN A 199 4.68 7.97 -25.60
C ASN A 199 4.25 9.35 -25.09
N THR A 200 4.00 9.49 -23.78
CA THR A 200 3.34 10.68 -23.21
C THR A 200 4.07 11.28 -22.02
N ASN A 201 5.19 10.68 -21.58
CA ASN A 201 5.92 11.05 -20.36
C ASN A 201 5.02 11.11 -19.11
N ILE A 202 3.91 10.35 -19.11
CA ILE A 202 3.02 10.24 -17.96
C ILE A 202 3.59 9.21 -16.99
N GLU A 203 3.77 9.61 -15.73
CA GLU A 203 4.12 8.69 -14.66
C GLU A 203 2.90 8.35 -13.80
N VAL A 204 2.68 7.06 -13.56
CA VAL A 204 1.63 6.56 -12.68
C VAL A 204 2.26 5.80 -11.53
N ASN A 205 2.24 6.36 -10.32
CA ASN A 205 2.66 5.63 -9.12
C ASN A 205 1.46 4.87 -8.55
N ILE A 206 1.61 3.55 -8.43
CA ILE A 206 0.52 2.64 -8.04
C ILE A 206 1.11 1.39 -7.36
N ALA A 207 0.30 0.73 -6.52
CA ALA A 207 0.64 -0.57 -5.98
C ALA A 207 0.51 -1.66 -7.06
N PHE A 208 1.31 -2.72 -6.95
CA PHE A 208 1.36 -3.84 -7.90
C PHE A 208 1.61 -3.40 -9.35
N PRO A 209 2.69 -2.64 -9.63
CA PRO A 209 2.92 -2.09 -10.97
C PRO A 209 3.05 -3.17 -12.04
N TYR A 210 3.70 -4.30 -11.76
CA TYR A 210 3.77 -5.42 -12.71
C TYR A 210 2.40 -6.05 -13.01
N TYR A 211 1.51 -6.10 -12.03
CA TYR A 211 0.14 -6.56 -12.25
C TYR A 211 -0.63 -5.64 -13.19
N TRP A 212 -0.50 -4.33 -12.99
CA TRP A 212 -1.11 -3.35 -13.89
C TRP A 212 -0.56 -3.44 -15.32
N ILE A 213 0.75 -3.57 -15.49
CA ILE A 213 1.35 -3.78 -16.82
C ILE A 213 0.81 -5.04 -17.47
N LYS A 214 0.81 -6.17 -16.75
CA LYS A 214 0.28 -7.43 -17.27
C LYS A 214 -1.19 -7.31 -17.69
N LEU A 215 -2.00 -6.59 -16.92
CA LEU A 215 -3.40 -6.35 -17.26
C LEU A 215 -3.55 -5.52 -18.53
N ILE A 216 -2.79 -4.43 -18.67
CA ILE A 216 -2.79 -3.58 -19.86
C ILE A 216 -2.39 -4.39 -21.09
N GLU A 217 -1.36 -5.24 -20.99
CA GLU A 217 -0.90 -6.09 -22.07
C GLU A 217 -1.89 -7.19 -22.45
N THR A 218 -2.63 -7.74 -21.48
CA THR A 218 -3.65 -8.77 -21.73
C THR A 218 -4.90 -8.20 -22.40
N GLU A 219 -5.16 -6.90 -22.24
CA GLU A 219 -6.32 -6.21 -22.82
C GLU A 219 -5.97 -5.42 -24.10
N LYS A 220 -4.79 -5.66 -24.70
CA LYS A 220 -4.46 -5.20 -26.06
C LYS A 220 -5.17 -6.06 -27.10
#